data_AF-A0A1B2R449-F1
#
_entry.id   AF-A0A1B2R449-F1
#
_cell.length_a   1.000
_cell.length_b   1.000
_cell.length_c   1.000
_cell.angle_alpha   90.00
_cell.angle_beta   90.00
_cell.angle_gamma   90.00
#
_symmetry.space_group_name_H-M   'P 1'
#
loop_
_entity.id
_entity.type
_entity.pdbx_description
1 polymer ?
#
loop_
_entity_poly.entity_id
_entity_poly.type
_entity_poly.pdbx_seq_one_letter_code
_entity_poly.pdbx_strand_id
1 'polypeptide(L)'
;MHGEYKVPGGKLVVADLQVDGGALARVSISGDFFLEPPEALAEIDRALTGLSVQASEAEIALAVALALPRGTEMFGFSPEAVAIAVRRALA
;
A
#
# COMPACT_ATOMS: atom_id res chain seq x y z
N MET A 1 -3.75 -7.67 10.91
CA MET A 1 -3.80 -6.25 11.29
C MET A 1 -4.44 -5.50 10.14
N HIS A 2 -5.16 -4.41 10.41
CA HIS A 2 -6.06 -3.79 9.44
C HIS A 2 -6.02 -2.27 9.58
N GLY A 3 -5.89 -1.56 8.47
CA GLY A 3 -5.83 -0.10 8.44
C GLY A 3 -6.54 0.47 7.22
N GLU A 4 -7.29 1.53 7.43
CA GLU A 4 -8.04 2.20 6.37
C GLU A 4 -7.63 3.67 6.27
N TYR A 5 -7.61 4.19 5.05
CA TYR A 5 -7.42 5.60 4.77
C TYR A 5 -8.35 6.06 3.65
N LYS A 6 -9.27 6.97 3.98
CA LYS A 6 -10.09 7.68 2.99
C LYS A 6 -9.33 8.93 2.54
N VAL A 7 -8.87 8.94 1.30
CA VAL A 7 -8.19 10.10 0.70
C VAL A 7 -9.17 11.28 0.64
N PRO A 8 -8.81 12.50 1.09
CA PRO A 8 -9.67 13.67 1.00
C PRO A 8 -10.12 13.95 -0.43
N GLY A 9 -11.42 13.87 -0.70
CA GLY A 9 -11.97 13.99 -2.06
C GLY A 9 -11.65 12.82 -3.00
N GLY A 10 -10.99 11.78 -2.50
CA GLY A 10 -10.56 10.61 -3.25
C GLY A 10 -11.23 9.33 -2.78
N LYS A 11 -10.49 8.22 -2.88
CA LYS A 11 -10.97 6.86 -2.65
C LYS A 11 -10.47 6.31 -1.32
N LEU A 12 -11.11 5.27 -0.84
CA LEU A 12 -10.71 4.44 0.29
C LEU A 12 -9.59 3.51 -0.14
N VAL A 13 -8.54 3.49 0.66
CA VAL A 13 -7.47 2.50 0.62
C VAL A 13 -7.51 1.72 1.92
N VAL A 14 -7.44 0.41 1.82
CA VAL A 14 -7.45 -0.55 2.91
C VAL A 14 -6.18 -1.38 2.82
N ALA A 15 -5.50 -1.55 3.94
CA ALA A 15 -4.34 -2.41 4.08
C ALA A 15 -4.63 -3.49 5.12
N ASP A 16 -4.66 -4.74 4.66
CA ASP A 16 -4.67 -5.92 5.54
C ASP A 16 -3.28 -6.54 5.54
N LEU A 17 -2.72 -6.76 6.73
CA LEU A 17 -1.36 -7.30 6.86
C LEU A 17 -1.16 -8.28 8.01
N GLN A 18 -0.14 -9.14 7.85
CA GLN A 18 0.42 -9.99 8.89
C GLN A 18 1.89 -9.60 9.12
N VAL A 19 2.34 -9.70 10.36
CA VAL A 19 3.72 -9.42 10.75
C VAL A 19 4.38 -10.72 11.23
N ASP A 20 5.58 -10.98 10.75
CA ASP A 20 6.45 -12.06 11.23
C ASP A 20 7.89 -11.55 11.37
N GLY A 21 8.55 -11.87 12.48
CA GLY A 21 9.94 -11.48 12.71
C GLY A 21 10.26 -9.97 12.62
N GLY A 22 9.28 -9.09 12.82
CA GLY A 22 9.44 -7.64 12.65
C GLY A 22 9.36 -7.14 11.19
N ALA A 23 8.89 -7.97 10.28
CA ALA A 23 8.64 -7.63 8.89
C ALA A 23 7.19 -7.91 8.47
N LEU A 24 6.72 -7.22 7.43
CA LEU A 24 5.41 -7.47 6.81
C LEU A 24 5.46 -8.82 6.07
N ALA A 25 4.75 -9.83 6.56
CA ALA A 25 4.81 -11.20 6.03
C ALA A 25 3.76 -11.48 4.94
N ARG A 26 2.58 -10.87 5.05
CA ARG A 26 1.54 -10.89 4.03
C ARG A 26 0.90 -9.52 4.00
N VAL A 27 0.75 -8.94 2.82
CA VAL A 27 0.10 -7.64 2.62
C VAL A 27 -0.94 -7.79 1.52
N SER A 28 -2.10 -7.17 1.72
CA SER A 28 -3.17 -7.08 0.74
C SER A 28 -3.70 -5.66 0.75
N ILE A 29 -3.48 -4.93 -0.35
CA ILE A 29 -4.05 -3.61 -0.58
C ILE A 29 -5.38 -3.76 -1.32
N SER A 30 -6.43 -3.10 -0.82
CA SER A 30 -7.76 -3.11 -1.42
C SER A 30 -8.47 -1.77 -1.21
N GLY A 31 -9.62 -1.55 -1.84
CA GLY A 31 -10.34 -0.28 -1.73
C GLY A 31 -11.37 -0.03 -2.83
N ASP A 32 -11.87 1.21 -2.91
CA ASP A 32 -12.81 1.69 -3.94
C ASP A 32 -12.11 2.57 -5.02
N PHE A 33 -10.81 2.35 -5.22
CA PHE A 33 -9.96 3.03 -6.21
C PHE A 33 -9.90 2.30 -7.57
N PHE A 34 -9.32 2.97 -8.56
CA PHE A 34 -8.97 2.33 -9.85
C PHE A 34 -7.45 2.35 -10.05
N LEU A 35 -6.95 1.30 -10.69
CA LEU A 35 -5.55 1.12 -11.05
C LEU A 35 -5.51 0.52 -12.46
N GLU A 36 -4.75 1.13 -13.37
CA GLU A 36 -4.58 0.65 -14.73
C GLU A 36 -3.08 0.48 -15.02
N PRO A 37 -2.60 -0.73 -15.31
CA PRO A 37 -3.37 -1.97 -15.40
C PRO A 37 -3.71 -2.56 -14.02
N PRO A 38 -4.84 -3.27 -13.85
CA PRO A 38 -5.29 -3.76 -12.54
C PRO A 38 -4.32 -4.78 -11.92
N GLU A 39 -3.59 -5.54 -12.73
CA GLU A 39 -2.56 -6.48 -12.28
C GLU A 39 -1.40 -5.80 -11.53
N ALA A 40 -1.18 -4.49 -11.71
CA ALA A 40 -0.17 -3.74 -10.98
C ALA A 40 -0.43 -3.73 -9.46
N LEU A 41 -1.65 -4.04 -9.00
CA LEU A 41 -1.96 -4.15 -7.57
C LEU A 41 -1.12 -5.25 -6.89
N ALA A 42 -0.88 -6.35 -7.61
CA ALA A 42 -0.04 -7.43 -7.09
C ALA A 42 1.43 -6.99 -6.93
N GLU A 43 1.91 -6.03 -7.74
CA GLU A 43 3.25 -5.45 -7.57
C GLU A 43 3.35 -4.66 -6.28
N ILE A 44 2.30 -3.91 -5.93
CA ILE A 44 2.20 -3.17 -4.67
C ILE A 44 2.29 -4.13 -3.47
N ASP A 45 1.47 -5.18 -3.46
CA ASP A 45 1.46 -6.17 -2.36
C ASP A 45 2.83 -6.84 -2.18
N ARG A 46 3.49 -7.18 -3.29
CA ARG A 46 4.84 -7.78 -3.27
C ARG A 46 5.90 -6.80 -2.78
N ALA A 47 5.82 -5.52 -3.16
CA ALA A 47 6.77 -4.50 -2.74
C ALA A 47 6.70 -4.19 -1.25
N LEU A 48 5.50 -4.31 -0.66
CA LEU A 48 5.27 -4.10 0.76
C LEU A 48 5.68 -5.33 1.59
N THR A 49 5.51 -6.53 1.03
CA THR A 49 5.91 -7.77 1.69
C THR A 49 7.43 -7.81 1.89
N GLY A 50 7.87 -8.05 3.12
CA GLY A 50 9.27 -8.04 3.53
C GLY A 50 9.77 -6.70 4.08
N LEU A 51 9.01 -5.61 3.95
CA LEU A 51 9.38 -4.34 4.60
C LEU A 51 9.36 -4.48 6.12
N SER A 52 10.25 -3.75 6.78
CA SER A 52 10.27 -3.67 8.25
C SER A 52 8.99 -3.01 8.76
N VAL A 53 8.46 -3.47 9.90
CA VAL A 53 7.35 -2.79 10.59
C VAL A 53 7.73 -1.38 11.10
N GLN A 54 9.03 -1.09 11.16
CA GLN A 54 9.57 0.22 11.50
C GLN A 54 9.77 1.13 10.27
N ALA A 55 9.45 0.66 9.06
CA ALA A 55 9.52 1.48 7.86
C ALA A 55 8.62 2.72 8.01
N SER A 56 9.20 3.87 7.68
CA SER A 56 8.51 5.16 7.65
C SER A 56 7.50 5.21 6.51
N GLU A 57 6.54 6.14 6.61
CA GLU A 57 5.57 6.38 5.54
C GLU A 57 6.25 6.69 4.21
N ALA A 58 7.35 7.45 4.24
CA ALA A 58 8.13 7.81 3.05
C ALA A 58 8.81 6.58 2.41
N GLU A 59 9.39 5.68 3.20
CA GLU A 59 10.00 4.43 2.70
C GLU A 59 8.95 3.51 2.08
N ILE A 60 7.78 3.41 2.72
CA ILE A 60 6.66 2.61 2.21
C ILE A 60 6.15 3.19 0.89
N ALA A 61 5.89 4.50 0.83
CA ALA A 61 5.43 5.17 -0.40
C ALA A 61 6.44 5.02 -1.54
N LEU A 62 7.74 5.13 -1.25
CA LEU A 62 8.79 4.93 -2.25
C LEU A 62 8.82 3.49 -2.76
N ALA A 63 8.69 2.49 -1.89
CA ALA A 63 8.64 1.09 -2.29
C ALA A 63 7.47 0.82 -3.25
N VAL A 64 6.29 1.36 -2.95
CA VAL A 64 5.12 1.28 -3.83
C VAL A 64 5.39 1.96 -5.17
N ALA A 65 5.90 3.20 -5.16
CA ALA A 65 6.15 3.96 -6.39
C ALA A 65 7.18 3.29 -7.31
N LEU A 66 8.21 2.66 -6.75
CA LEU A 66 9.25 1.95 -7.52
C LEU A 66 8.80 0.59 -8.07
N ALA A 67 7.79 -0.03 -7.45
CA ALA A 67 7.27 -1.33 -7.87
C ALA A 67 6.30 -1.23 -9.05
N LEU A 68 5.68 -0.07 -9.25
CA LEU A 68 4.70 0.11 -10.31
C LEU A 68 5.34 0.05 -11.70
N PRO A 69 4.81 -0.77 -12.62
CA PRO A 69 5.23 -0.76 -14.02
C PRO A 69 5.12 0.63 -14.65
N ARG A 70 5.97 0.91 -15.63
CA ARG A 70 5.90 2.17 -16.38
C ARG A 70 4.53 2.32 -17.06
N GLY A 71 3.95 3.51 -16.94
CA GLY A 71 2.63 3.81 -17.50
C GLY A 71 1.46 3.39 -16.61
N THR A 72 1.72 2.90 -15.39
CA THR A 72 0.64 2.63 -14.43
C THR A 72 -0.05 3.94 -14.04
N GLU A 73 -1.37 3.96 -14.11
CA GLU A 73 -2.21 5.06 -13.69
C GLU A 73 -2.97 4.71 -12.41
N MET A 74 -2.89 5.59 -11.41
CA MET A 74 -3.57 5.46 -10.12
C MET A 74 -4.67 6.51 -10.02
N PHE A 75 -5.92 6.09 -9.86
CA PHE A 75 -7.05 7.02 -9.80
C PHE A 75 -7.71 7.01 -8.42
N GLY A 76 -7.65 8.17 -7.76
CA GLY A 76 -8.27 8.38 -6.46
C GLY A 76 -7.46 7.87 -5.27
N PHE A 77 -6.24 7.38 -5.50
CA PHE A 77 -5.27 7.02 -4.48
C PHE A 77 -3.84 7.29 -4.96
N SER A 78 -2.87 7.17 -4.06
CA SER A 78 -1.45 7.39 -4.34
C SER A 78 -0.57 6.46 -3.49
N PRO A 79 0.74 6.35 -3.79
CA PRO A 79 1.67 5.61 -2.94
C PRO A 79 1.66 6.07 -1.48
N GLU A 80 1.50 7.36 -1.23
CA GLU A 80 1.38 7.94 0.12
C GLU A 80 0.08 7.49 0.81
N ALA A 81 -1.03 7.43 0.07
CA ALA A 81 -2.28 6.93 0.62
C ALA A 81 -2.18 5.46 1.06
N VAL A 82 -1.45 4.63 0.29
CA VAL A 82 -1.12 3.24 0.68
C VAL A 82 -0.25 3.22 1.92
N ALA A 83 0.79 4.06 1.97
CA ALA A 83 1.67 4.14 3.13
C ALA A 83 0.94 4.52 4.43
N ILE A 84 0.01 5.49 4.36
CA ILE A 84 -0.84 5.87 5.49
C ILE A 84 -1.70 4.68 5.94
N ALA A 85 -2.35 3.97 5.01
CA ALA A 85 -3.15 2.79 5.35
C ALA A 85 -2.32 1.69 6.03
N VAL A 86 -1.10 1.42 5.52
CA VAL A 86 -0.17 0.45 6.11
C VAL A 86 0.28 0.90 7.51
N ARG A 87 0.65 2.17 7.70
CA ARG A 87 1.04 2.69 9.01
C ARG A 87 -0.11 2.62 10.03
N ARG A 88 -1.35 2.87 9.59
CA ARG A 88 -2.55 2.69 10.42
C ARG A 88 -2.80 1.24 10.77
N ALA A 89 -2.53 0.31 9.85
CA ALA A 89 -2.66 -1.11 10.13
C ALA A 89 -1.63 -1.60 11.17
N LEU A 90 -0.50 -0.93 11.32
CA LEU A 90 0.57 -1.25 12.29
C LEU A 90 0.42 -0.57 13.67
N ALA A 91 -0.44 0.45 13.76
CA ALA A 91 -0.70 1.21 14.99
C ALA A 91 -1.65 0.44 15.93
#